data_AF-A0A4U0GQQ3-F1
#
_entry.id   AF-A0A4U0GQQ3-F1
#
_cell.length_a   1.000
_cell.length_b   1.000
_cell.length_c   1.000
_cell.angle_alpha   90.00
_cell.angle_beta   90.00
_cell.angle_gamma   90.00
#
_symmetry.space_group_name_H-M   'P 1'
#
loop_
_entity.id
_entity.type
_entity.pdbx_description
1 polymer ?
#
loop_
_entity_poly.entity_id
_entity_poly.type
_entity_poly.pdbx_seq_one_letter_code
_entity_poly.pdbx_strand_id
1 'polypeptide(L)'
;MKFRTLSAVPLWALCVCAPAGAAERIGTFTVEIRVSGTQHWAATQDYADSTISEYYKVVTHVKSDGEAVNYNPLDPNAAQQQMAKAAAVQRRVNAVRGAPAPERPATQAEYQARQQALAEQAQRDQIACGADTACLMQLAMKYSQATASVEMPGLDVDAVNLDDDAEEPPRYLNYIGYESCPTQIEVRIDRRSKGAYSDVAGMIPFTEREEATRSDSDPTFMQCFSQQTVYDLVDQKIHSYGFRPPQARGLYLRTEPYRETRNDDSEISGTAIAMDWVNEQLRHAPASGTRSTTLTSPAQALVGTATADAKFSGKIDVTLSWKFDPG
;
A
#
# COMPACT_ATOMS: atom_id res chain seq x y z
N MET A 1 -3.02 -78.85 -35.97
CA MET A 1 -3.32 -77.40 -35.83
C MET A 1 -3.13 -77.02 -34.37
N LYS A 2 -2.15 -76.17 -34.05
CA LYS A 2 -1.87 -75.68 -32.68
C LYS A 2 -2.34 -74.23 -32.57
N PHE A 3 -3.38 -73.98 -31.78
CA PHE A 3 -3.83 -72.62 -31.47
C PHE A 3 -2.99 -72.06 -30.30
N ARG A 4 -2.30 -70.94 -30.55
CA ARG A 4 -1.60 -70.15 -29.53
C ARG A 4 -2.58 -69.13 -28.95
N THR A 5 -2.83 -69.24 -27.66
CA THR A 5 -3.56 -68.25 -26.84
C THR A 5 -2.63 -67.07 -26.55
N LEU A 6 -2.98 -65.89 -27.05
CA LEU A 6 -2.34 -64.61 -26.75
C LEU A 6 -2.94 -64.06 -25.44
N SER A 7 -2.14 -64.02 -24.38
CA SER A 7 -2.50 -63.33 -23.14
C SER A 7 -2.44 -61.82 -23.35
N ALA A 8 -3.58 -61.16 -23.23
CA ALA A 8 -3.69 -59.71 -23.17
C ALA A 8 -3.23 -59.21 -21.79
N VAL A 9 -2.16 -58.42 -21.76
CA VAL A 9 -1.70 -57.74 -20.54
C VAL A 9 -2.57 -56.49 -20.35
N PRO A 10 -3.25 -56.33 -19.21
CA PRO A 10 -4.03 -55.13 -18.94
C PRO A 10 -3.06 -53.97 -18.69
N LEU A 11 -3.06 -52.99 -19.61
CA LEU A 11 -2.36 -51.73 -19.46
C LEU A 11 -3.11 -50.89 -18.42
N TRP A 12 -2.68 -50.95 -17.16
CA TRP A 12 -3.18 -50.06 -16.11
C TRP A 12 -2.75 -48.63 -16.43
N ALA A 13 -3.68 -47.82 -16.91
CA ALA A 13 -3.50 -46.39 -17.09
C ALA A 13 -3.29 -45.75 -15.71
N LEU A 14 -2.04 -45.44 -15.38
CA LEU A 14 -1.68 -44.58 -14.26
C LEU A 14 -2.27 -43.19 -14.56
N CYS A 15 -3.43 -42.91 -13.99
CA CYS A 15 -3.98 -41.57 -13.92
C CYS A 15 -3.04 -40.75 -13.02
N VAL A 16 -2.09 -40.06 -13.66
CA VAL A 16 -1.28 -39.04 -12.98
C VAL A 16 -2.25 -37.91 -12.64
N CYS A 17 -2.71 -37.88 -11.41
CA CYS A 17 -3.36 -36.70 -10.84
C CYS A 17 -2.31 -35.59 -10.82
N ALA A 18 -2.26 -34.78 -11.88
CA ALA A 18 -1.57 -33.50 -11.80
C ALA A 18 -2.24 -32.72 -10.65
N PRO A 19 -1.48 -32.17 -9.69
CA PRO A 19 -2.06 -31.28 -8.71
C PRO A 19 -2.80 -30.19 -9.48
N ALA A 20 -4.06 -29.95 -9.13
CA ALA A 20 -4.82 -28.84 -9.65
C ALA A 20 -4.17 -27.57 -9.12
N GLY A 21 -3.13 -27.10 -9.79
CA GLY A 21 -2.52 -25.80 -9.51
C GLY A 21 -3.61 -24.75 -9.62
N ALA A 22 -3.68 -23.85 -8.64
CA ALA A 22 -4.62 -22.75 -8.70
C ALA A 22 -4.42 -22.00 -10.02
N ALA A 23 -5.52 -21.79 -10.76
CA ALA A 23 -5.46 -21.09 -12.02
C ALA A 23 -5.16 -19.61 -11.74
N GLU A 24 -4.17 -19.08 -12.44
CA GLU A 24 -3.87 -17.65 -12.49
C GLU A 24 -5.15 -16.84 -12.70
N ARG A 25 -5.32 -15.77 -11.91
CA ARG A 25 -6.47 -14.86 -12.00
C ARG A 25 -6.02 -13.46 -12.39
N ILE A 26 -6.82 -12.83 -13.23
CA ILE A 26 -6.65 -11.42 -13.61
C ILE A 26 -7.81 -10.64 -13.01
N GLY A 27 -7.50 -9.79 -12.04
CA GLY A 27 -8.46 -8.85 -11.48
C GLY A 27 -8.43 -7.51 -12.20
N THR A 28 -9.55 -6.79 -12.20
CA THR A 28 -9.67 -5.42 -12.73
C THR A 28 -9.99 -4.47 -11.59
N PHE A 29 -9.15 -3.44 -11.40
CA PHE A 29 -9.39 -2.38 -10.44
C PHE A 29 -9.71 -1.06 -11.16
N THR A 30 -10.91 -0.54 -10.93
CA THR A 30 -11.38 0.75 -11.45
C THR A 30 -11.49 1.75 -10.32
N VAL A 31 -10.87 2.91 -10.50
CA VAL A 31 -10.96 4.06 -9.58
C VAL A 31 -11.34 5.29 -10.39
N GLU A 32 -12.41 5.97 -9.95
CA GLU A 32 -12.86 7.25 -10.50
C GLU A 32 -12.91 8.30 -9.39
N ILE A 33 -12.26 9.43 -9.60
CA ILE A 33 -12.16 10.53 -8.63
C ILE A 33 -12.56 11.82 -9.31
N ARG A 34 -13.40 12.60 -8.62
CA ARG A 34 -13.77 13.96 -9.00
C ARG A 34 -13.44 14.89 -7.85
N VAL A 35 -12.69 15.95 -8.14
CA VAL A 35 -12.33 17.00 -7.18
C VAL A 35 -12.82 18.32 -7.75
N SER A 36 -13.58 19.08 -6.95
CA SER A 36 -13.95 20.45 -7.30
C SER A 36 -13.84 21.31 -6.06
N GLY A 37 -13.33 22.54 -6.19
CA GLY A 37 -13.14 23.36 -5.01
C GLY A 37 -12.89 24.81 -5.32
N THR A 38 -13.03 25.62 -4.29
CA THR A 38 -12.67 27.04 -4.30
C THR A 38 -11.79 27.34 -3.11
N GLN A 39 -10.85 28.26 -3.32
CA GLN A 39 -10.02 28.79 -2.25
C GLN A 39 -9.86 30.29 -2.43
N HIS A 40 -9.99 31.02 -1.35
CA HIS A 40 -9.55 32.39 -1.23
C HIS A 40 -8.36 32.44 -0.28
N TRP A 41 -7.30 33.13 -0.68
CA TRP A 41 -6.23 33.50 0.24
C TRP A 41 -5.96 35.00 0.21
N ALA A 42 -5.58 35.55 1.37
CA ALA A 42 -5.21 36.95 1.50
C ALA A 42 -4.09 37.17 2.52
N ALA A 43 -3.18 38.09 2.22
CA ALA A 43 -2.05 38.50 3.05
C ALA A 43 -1.85 40.02 2.97
N THR A 44 -2.17 40.76 4.03
CA THR A 44 -2.08 42.24 4.09
C THR A 44 -2.86 42.94 2.96
N GLN A 45 -2.27 43.10 1.78
CA GLN A 45 -2.89 43.65 0.56
C GLN A 45 -2.99 42.63 -0.58
N ASP A 46 -2.20 41.55 -0.53
CA ASP A 46 -2.17 40.51 -1.55
C ASP A 46 -3.37 39.60 -1.39
N TYR A 47 -3.94 39.12 -2.49
CA TYR A 47 -5.02 38.15 -2.46
C TYR A 47 -5.10 37.36 -3.75
N ALA A 48 -5.72 36.18 -3.67
CA ALA A 48 -6.21 35.49 -4.85
C ALA A 48 -7.44 34.64 -4.55
N ASP A 49 -8.27 34.48 -5.58
CA ASP A 49 -9.35 33.51 -5.64
C ASP A 49 -8.98 32.42 -6.64
N SER A 50 -9.05 31.18 -6.19
CA SER A 50 -8.71 30.00 -6.98
C SER A 50 -9.89 29.05 -7.09
N THR A 51 -10.03 28.41 -8.25
CA THR A 51 -10.98 27.35 -8.53
C THR A 51 -10.23 26.14 -9.07
N ILE A 52 -10.57 24.94 -8.60
CA ILE A 52 -9.99 23.68 -9.10
C ILE A 52 -11.10 22.75 -9.60
N SER A 53 -10.81 22.02 -10.67
CA SER A 53 -11.62 20.93 -11.21
C SER A 53 -10.70 19.82 -11.71
N GLU A 54 -10.74 18.67 -11.05
CA GLU A 54 -9.92 17.51 -11.38
C GLU A 54 -10.81 16.28 -11.58
N TYR A 55 -10.46 15.48 -12.57
CA TYR A 55 -11.09 14.21 -12.86
C TYR A 55 -10.00 13.18 -13.16
N TYR A 56 -10.10 12.05 -12.47
CA TYR A 56 -9.23 10.90 -12.65
C TYR A 56 -10.09 9.68 -12.88
N LYS A 57 -9.80 8.91 -13.92
CA LYS A 57 -10.33 7.55 -14.09
C LYS A 57 -9.20 6.64 -14.48
N VAL A 58 -8.95 5.64 -13.65
CA VAL A 58 -7.92 4.63 -13.87
C VAL A 58 -8.57 3.26 -13.82
N VAL A 59 -8.40 2.50 -14.88
CA VAL A 59 -8.76 1.09 -14.96
C VAL A 59 -7.46 0.33 -15.14
N THR A 60 -7.08 -0.48 -14.16
CA THR A 60 -5.83 -1.24 -14.17
C THR A 60 -6.11 -2.72 -13.93
N HIS A 61 -5.22 -3.58 -14.41
CA HIS A 61 -5.34 -5.02 -14.26
C HIS A 61 -4.21 -5.53 -13.38
N VAL A 62 -4.55 -6.45 -12.49
CA VAL A 62 -3.64 -7.03 -11.51
C VAL A 62 -3.75 -8.54 -11.58
N LYS A 63 -2.67 -9.24 -11.24
CA LYS A 63 -2.56 -10.69 -11.38
C LYS A 63 -2.41 -11.34 -10.01
N SER A 64 -3.08 -12.46 -9.84
CA SER A 64 -2.93 -13.37 -8.70
C SER A 64 -2.49 -14.74 -9.20
N ASP A 65 -1.71 -15.46 -8.38
CA ASP A 65 -1.42 -16.88 -8.57
C ASP A 65 -2.64 -17.77 -8.31
N GLY A 66 -3.72 -17.20 -7.77
CA GLY A 66 -4.95 -17.92 -7.45
C GLY A 66 -4.88 -18.69 -6.14
N GLU A 67 -3.73 -18.71 -5.46
CA GLU A 67 -3.56 -19.37 -4.17
C GLU A 67 -3.96 -18.41 -3.06
N ALA A 68 -5.06 -18.74 -2.38
CA ALA A 68 -5.47 -17.98 -1.23
C ALA A 68 -4.54 -18.28 -0.05
N VAL A 69 -4.25 -17.26 0.76
CA VAL A 69 -3.42 -17.34 1.96
C VAL A 69 -4.23 -16.97 3.20
N ASN A 70 -3.76 -17.41 4.37
CA ASN A 70 -4.47 -17.19 5.64
C ASN A 70 -4.10 -15.85 6.30
N TYR A 71 -3.24 -15.04 5.69
CA TYR A 71 -2.80 -13.76 6.24
C TYR A 71 -2.85 -12.67 5.19
N ASN A 72 -3.13 -11.44 5.64
CA ASN A 72 -3.11 -10.27 4.77
C ASN A 72 -1.77 -9.56 4.91
N PRO A 73 -0.89 -9.55 3.89
CA PRO A 73 0.39 -8.82 3.96
C PRO A 73 0.24 -7.30 4.03
N LEU A 74 -0.95 -6.75 3.74
CA LEU A 74 -1.24 -5.32 3.80
C LEU A 74 -1.94 -4.89 5.10
N ASP A 75 -2.20 -5.80 6.04
CA ASP A 75 -2.65 -5.41 7.37
C ASP A 75 -1.48 -4.71 8.09
N PRO A 76 -1.65 -3.47 8.60
CA PRO A 76 -0.59 -2.78 9.35
C PRO A 76 -0.09 -3.57 10.57
N ASN A 77 -0.89 -4.51 11.07
CA ASN A 77 -0.55 -5.39 12.18
C ASN A 77 -0.09 -6.79 11.74
N ALA A 78 0.02 -7.07 10.44
CA ALA A 78 0.36 -8.41 9.93
C ALA A 78 1.66 -8.95 10.54
N ALA A 79 2.70 -8.13 10.59
CA ALA A 79 3.98 -8.53 11.17
C ALA A 79 3.85 -8.84 12.67
N GLN A 80 3.08 -8.03 13.40
CA GLN A 80 2.85 -8.24 14.82
C GLN A 80 2.04 -9.52 15.09
N GLN A 81 1.00 -9.77 14.28
CA GLN A 81 0.20 -11.01 14.34
C GLN A 81 1.06 -12.24 14.01
N GLN A 82 1.91 -12.18 12.97
CA GLN A 82 2.81 -13.27 12.63
C GLN A 82 3.85 -13.54 13.72
N MET A 83 4.42 -12.49 14.34
CA MET A 83 5.32 -12.64 15.48
C MET A 83 4.62 -13.24 16.70
N ALA A 84 3.39 -12.79 17.00
CA ALA A 84 2.59 -13.34 18.09
C ALA A 84 2.28 -14.82 17.87
N LYS A 85 1.89 -15.19 16.64
CA LYS A 85 1.67 -16.58 16.24
C LYS A 85 2.95 -17.43 16.36
N ALA A 86 4.08 -16.93 15.88
CA ALA A 86 5.36 -17.64 16.01
C ALA A 86 5.77 -17.84 17.48
N ALA A 87 5.61 -16.81 18.33
CA ALA A 87 5.88 -16.90 19.76
C ALA A 87 4.96 -17.92 20.44
N ALA A 88 3.67 -17.91 20.10
CA ALA A 88 2.68 -18.85 20.63
C ALA A 88 3.05 -20.30 20.24
N VAL A 89 3.39 -20.56 18.97
CA VAL A 89 3.87 -21.88 18.51
C VAL A 89 5.12 -22.31 19.28
N GLN A 90 6.09 -21.42 19.48
CA GLN A 90 7.29 -21.74 20.25
C GLN A 90 6.98 -22.09 21.70
N ARG A 91 6.05 -21.39 22.37
CA ARG A 91 5.58 -21.75 23.71
C ARG A 91 4.95 -23.13 23.73
N ARG A 92 4.10 -23.46 22.75
CA ARG A 92 3.47 -24.79 22.64
C ARG A 92 4.52 -25.88 22.51
N VAL A 93 5.52 -25.68 21.64
CA VAL A 93 6.64 -26.62 21.46
C VAL A 93 7.46 -26.78 22.74
N ASN A 94 7.76 -25.68 23.44
CA ASN A 94 8.48 -25.70 24.70
C ASN A 94 7.69 -26.45 25.80
N ALA A 95 6.38 -26.19 25.89
CA ALA A 95 5.50 -26.87 26.84
C ALA A 95 5.43 -28.38 26.59
N VAL A 96 5.32 -28.81 25.33
CA VAL A 96 5.36 -30.24 24.95
C VAL A 96 6.72 -30.88 25.30
N ARG A 97 7.81 -30.11 25.27
CA ARG A 97 9.14 -30.56 25.69
C ARG A 97 9.38 -30.49 27.20
N GLY A 98 8.40 -30.01 27.98
CA GLY A 98 8.54 -29.79 29.43
C GLY A 98 9.49 -28.65 29.79
N ALA A 99 9.82 -27.76 28.85
CA ALA A 99 10.63 -26.58 29.12
C ALA A 99 9.75 -25.50 29.81
N PRO A 100 10.28 -24.80 30.83
CA PRO A 100 9.54 -23.73 31.49
C PRO A 100 9.24 -22.58 30.52
N ALA A 101 8.10 -21.92 30.71
CA ALA A 101 7.74 -20.74 29.93
C ALA A 101 8.79 -19.63 30.16
N PRO A 102 9.26 -18.95 29.10
CA PRO A 102 10.16 -17.83 29.26
C PRO A 102 9.47 -16.70 30.03
N GLU A 103 10.19 -16.11 30.98
CA GLU A 103 9.69 -14.96 31.73
C GLU A 103 9.58 -13.75 30.81
N ARG A 104 8.39 -13.14 30.71
CA ARG A 104 8.18 -11.95 29.89
C ARG A 104 8.79 -10.71 30.59
N PRO A 105 9.65 -9.93 29.92
CA PRO A 105 10.14 -8.67 30.48
C PRO A 105 8.96 -7.71 30.71
N ALA A 106 8.96 -7.02 31.85
CA ALA A 106 7.88 -6.09 32.22
C ALA A 106 7.99 -4.78 31.42
N THR A 107 9.20 -4.42 30.98
CA THR A 107 9.47 -3.14 30.29
C THR A 107 10.31 -3.31 29.03
N GLN A 108 10.24 -2.31 28.14
CA GLN A 108 11.10 -2.23 26.95
C GLN A 108 12.59 -2.18 27.32
N ALA A 109 12.94 -1.51 28.41
CA ALA A 109 14.32 -1.42 28.90
C ALA A 109 14.85 -2.79 29.34
N GLU A 110 14.05 -3.58 30.05
CA GLU A 110 14.41 -4.95 30.43
C GLU A 110 14.58 -5.86 29.22
N TYR A 111 13.70 -5.74 28.21
CA TYR A 111 13.84 -6.47 26.96
C TYR A 111 15.17 -6.16 26.27
N GLN A 112 15.51 -4.87 26.13
CA GLN A 112 16.78 -4.44 25.54
C GLN A 112 17.99 -4.93 26.34
N ALA A 113 17.94 -4.84 27.67
CA ALA A 113 19.01 -5.34 28.53
C ALA A 113 19.21 -6.85 28.39
N ARG A 114 18.11 -7.63 28.29
CA ARG A 114 18.19 -9.08 28.08
C ARG A 114 18.75 -9.43 26.70
N GLN A 115 18.38 -8.69 25.65
CA GLN A 115 18.95 -8.86 24.31
C GLN A 115 20.45 -8.54 24.28
N GLN A 116 20.87 -7.46 24.95
CA GLN A 116 22.29 -7.09 25.06
C GLN A 116 23.09 -8.15 25.83
N ALA A 117 22.60 -8.59 26.99
CA ALA A 117 23.25 -9.63 27.77
C ALA A 117 23.40 -10.94 26.98
N LEU A 118 22.38 -11.31 26.21
CA LEU A 118 22.42 -12.49 25.35
C LEU A 118 23.45 -12.34 24.22
N ALA A 119 23.53 -11.16 23.59
CA ALA A 119 24.51 -10.86 22.54
C ALA A 119 25.95 -10.87 23.07
N GLU A 120 26.19 -10.30 24.25
CA GLU A 120 27.51 -10.33 24.91
C GLU A 120 27.92 -11.76 25.29
N GLN A 121 26.97 -12.59 25.74
CA GLN A 121 27.23 -14.00 26.01
C GLN A 121 27.55 -14.77 24.71
N ALA A 122 26.80 -14.51 23.64
CA ALA A 122 27.04 -15.12 22.33
C ALA A 122 28.45 -14.78 21.81
N GLN A 123 28.88 -13.53 21.95
CA GLN A 123 30.21 -13.10 21.53
C GLN A 123 31.31 -13.80 22.33
N ARG A 124 31.16 -13.93 23.66
CA ARG A 124 32.14 -14.63 24.51
C ARG A 124 32.25 -16.11 24.15
N ASP A 125 31.11 -16.78 23.97
CA ASP A 125 31.10 -18.19 23.58
C ASP A 125 31.67 -18.38 22.15
N GLN A 126 31.43 -17.42 21.24
CA GLN A 126 31.99 -17.46 19.88
C GLN A 126 33.52 -17.38 19.91
N ILE A 127 34.09 -16.50 20.74
CA ILE A 127 35.54 -16.41 20.96
C ILE A 127 36.08 -17.74 21.52
N ALA A 128 35.34 -18.36 22.44
CA ALA A 128 35.74 -19.65 23.03
C ALA A 128 35.73 -20.81 22.02
N CYS A 129 34.79 -20.81 21.06
CA CYS A 129 34.77 -21.80 19.97
C CYS A 129 35.92 -21.61 18.96
N GLY A 130 36.52 -20.42 18.85
CA GLY A 130 37.59 -20.13 17.91
C GLY A 130 37.18 -20.41 16.46
N ALA A 131 37.95 -21.26 15.77
CA ALA A 131 37.70 -21.65 14.37
C ALA A 131 37.02 -23.03 14.22
N ASP A 132 36.56 -23.64 15.32
CA ASP A 132 35.84 -24.93 15.25
C ASP A 132 34.42 -24.71 14.70
N THR A 133 34.20 -25.16 13.47
CA THR A 133 32.93 -25.02 12.76
C THR A 133 31.80 -25.81 13.40
N ALA A 134 32.08 -26.95 14.03
CA ALA A 134 31.07 -27.74 14.73
C ALA A 134 30.62 -27.04 16.01
N CYS A 135 31.58 -26.46 16.76
CA CYS A 135 31.30 -25.64 17.94
C CYS A 135 30.46 -24.41 17.57
N LEU A 136 30.86 -23.67 16.52
CA LEU A 136 30.13 -22.49 16.05
C LEU A 136 28.71 -22.83 15.58
N MET A 137 28.50 -23.97 14.92
CA MET A 137 27.17 -24.40 14.47
C MET A 137 26.24 -24.74 15.66
N GLN A 138 26.74 -25.46 16.66
CA GLN A 138 25.99 -25.72 17.90
C GLN A 138 25.67 -24.42 18.64
N LEU A 139 26.62 -23.49 18.64
CA LEU A 139 26.44 -22.18 19.25
C LEU A 139 25.35 -21.37 18.55
N ALA A 140 25.35 -21.33 17.22
CA ALA A 140 24.33 -20.67 16.43
C ALA A 140 22.93 -21.25 16.72
N MET A 141 22.80 -22.57 16.84
CA MET A 141 21.54 -23.21 17.22
C MET A 141 21.10 -22.88 18.65
N LYS A 142 22.03 -22.82 19.60
CA LYS A 142 21.75 -22.45 21.00
C LYS A 142 21.22 -21.02 21.08
N TYR A 143 21.90 -20.08 20.43
CA TYR A 143 21.51 -18.67 20.49
C TYR A 143 20.31 -18.33 19.62
N SER A 144 20.05 -19.03 18.51
CA SER A 144 18.80 -18.86 17.76
C SER A 144 17.58 -19.28 18.59
N GLN A 145 17.70 -20.34 19.38
CA GLN A 145 16.65 -20.76 20.32
C GLN A 145 16.50 -19.78 21.48
N ALA A 146 17.61 -19.24 21.99
CA ALA A 146 17.59 -18.28 23.10
C ALA A 146 17.06 -16.90 22.67
N THR A 147 17.36 -16.43 21.46
CA THR A 147 16.79 -15.17 20.95
C THR A 147 15.31 -15.30 20.66
N ALA A 148 14.87 -16.45 20.14
CA ALA A 148 13.46 -16.74 19.90
C ALA A 148 12.63 -16.87 21.19
N SER A 149 13.26 -17.11 22.35
CA SER A 149 12.58 -17.19 23.64
C SER A 149 12.49 -15.85 24.38
N VAL A 150 13.16 -14.79 23.91
CA VAL A 150 13.00 -13.45 24.47
C VAL A 150 11.74 -12.82 23.89
N GLU A 151 10.66 -12.85 24.66
CA GLU A 151 9.40 -12.23 24.25
C GLU A 151 9.46 -10.70 24.26
N MET A 152 8.89 -10.07 23.24
CA MET A 152 8.70 -8.62 23.24
C MET A 152 7.60 -8.23 24.24
N PRO A 153 7.82 -7.18 25.05
CA PRO A 153 6.79 -6.64 25.92
C PRO A 153 5.65 -6.05 25.10
N GLY A 154 4.42 -6.19 25.59
CA GLY A 154 3.21 -5.65 24.94
C GLY A 154 2.65 -6.48 23.80
N LEU A 155 3.26 -7.62 23.45
CA LEU A 155 2.68 -8.60 22.53
C LEU A 155 1.71 -9.50 23.31
N ASP A 156 0.40 -9.44 23.02
CA ASP A 156 -0.57 -10.34 23.63
C ASP A 156 -0.58 -11.69 22.90
N VAL A 157 0.35 -12.54 23.28
CA VAL A 157 0.51 -13.90 22.74
C VAL A 157 -0.59 -14.84 23.22
N ASP A 158 -1.24 -14.53 24.35
CA ASP A 158 -2.31 -15.37 24.93
C ASP A 158 -3.66 -15.14 24.24
N ALA A 159 -3.81 -14.01 23.55
CA ALA A 159 -4.94 -13.75 22.64
C ALA A 159 -4.87 -14.55 21.32
N VAL A 160 -3.73 -15.16 20.99
CA VAL A 160 -3.60 -15.97 19.77
C VAL A 160 -4.05 -17.40 20.06
N ASN A 161 -5.25 -17.75 19.59
CA ASN A 161 -5.76 -19.11 19.70
C ASN A 161 -5.06 -20.04 18.69
N LEU A 162 -4.01 -20.73 19.14
CA LEU A 162 -3.28 -21.70 18.30
C LEU A 162 -4.09 -22.96 17.95
N ASP A 163 -5.22 -23.21 18.61
CA ASP A 163 -6.07 -24.35 18.27
C ASP A 163 -7.02 -24.03 17.10
N ASP A 164 -7.23 -22.75 16.78
CA ASP A 164 -7.89 -22.31 15.55
C ASP A 164 -6.98 -22.43 14.31
N ASP A 165 -5.67 -22.70 14.50
CA ASP A 165 -4.75 -23.02 13.40
C ASP A 165 -5.00 -24.41 12.77
N ALA A 166 -5.99 -25.17 13.28
CA ALA A 166 -6.55 -26.31 12.58
C ALA A 166 -7.27 -25.83 11.31
N GLU A 167 -6.48 -25.58 10.26
CA GLU A 167 -6.92 -25.33 8.88
C GLU A 167 -7.97 -24.22 8.75
N GLU A 168 -7.71 -23.02 9.28
CA GLU A 168 -8.46 -21.84 8.82
C GLU A 168 -8.43 -21.84 7.29
N PRO A 169 -9.60 -21.81 6.62
CA PRO A 169 -9.65 -21.84 5.18
C PRO A 169 -8.95 -20.59 4.63
N PRO A 170 -8.15 -20.73 3.57
CA PRO A 170 -7.43 -19.61 3.02
C PRO A 170 -8.39 -18.52 2.55
N ARG A 171 -8.13 -17.31 3.03
CA ARG A 171 -9.09 -16.18 3.02
C ARG A 171 -8.70 -15.10 2.03
N TYR A 172 -7.41 -14.89 1.78
CA TYR A 172 -6.92 -13.71 1.07
C TYR A 172 -6.28 -14.08 -0.25
N LEU A 173 -6.70 -13.44 -1.34
CA LEU A 173 -6.00 -13.50 -2.63
C LEU A 173 -5.10 -12.28 -2.79
N ASN A 174 -3.82 -12.51 -3.10
CA ASN A 174 -2.87 -11.44 -3.36
C ASN A 174 -2.88 -11.10 -4.86
N TYR A 175 -3.14 -9.84 -5.17
CA TYR A 175 -3.06 -9.29 -6.51
C TYR A 175 -1.93 -8.28 -6.60
N ILE A 176 -1.08 -8.44 -7.60
CA ILE A 176 0.08 -7.58 -7.85
C ILE A 176 0.01 -7.10 -9.30
N GLY A 177 0.35 -5.84 -9.53
CA GLY A 177 0.56 -5.33 -10.87
C GLY A 177 1.69 -6.06 -11.59
N TYR A 178 1.54 -6.21 -12.90
CA TYR A 178 2.50 -6.92 -13.75
C TYR A 178 2.93 -6.06 -14.93
N GLU A 179 4.03 -6.43 -15.56
CA GLU A 179 4.52 -5.72 -16.74
C GLU A 179 3.49 -5.74 -17.87
N SER A 180 3.30 -4.60 -18.53
CA SER A 180 2.33 -4.45 -19.63
C SER A 180 0.87 -4.70 -19.23
N CYS A 181 0.51 -4.46 -17.96
CA CYS A 181 -0.89 -4.54 -17.55
C CYS A 181 -1.74 -3.54 -18.36
N PRO A 182 -2.87 -3.97 -18.98
CA PRO A 182 -3.69 -3.11 -19.81
C PRO A 182 -4.37 -2.05 -18.94
N THR A 183 -3.70 -0.90 -18.78
CA THR A 183 -4.19 0.20 -17.97
C THR A 183 -4.76 1.28 -18.86
N GLN A 184 -5.99 1.70 -18.57
CA GLN A 184 -6.63 2.86 -19.19
C GLN A 184 -6.61 4.00 -18.19
N ILE A 185 -6.10 5.15 -18.63
CA ILE A 185 -5.95 6.35 -17.81
C ILE A 185 -6.66 7.49 -18.51
N GLU A 186 -7.53 8.17 -17.79
CA GLU A 186 -8.12 9.43 -18.18
C GLU A 186 -7.92 10.43 -17.05
N VAL A 187 -7.21 11.52 -17.32
CA VAL A 187 -6.97 12.62 -16.39
C VAL A 187 -7.36 13.92 -17.04
N ARG A 188 -8.10 14.75 -16.30
CA ARG A 188 -8.41 16.13 -16.68
C ARG A 188 -8.21 17.01 -15.46
N ILE A 189 -7.35 18.02 -15.57
CA ILE A 189 -7.09 19.01 -14.53
C ILE A 189 -7.29 20.38 -15.16
N ASP A 190 -8.15 21.21 -14.57
CA ASP A 190 -8.29 22.64 -14.86
C ASP A 190 -8.27 23.37 -13.51
N ARG A 191 -7.25 24.19 -13.33
CA ARG A 191 -7.14 25.07 -12.17
C ARG A 191 -6.89 26.49 -12.61
N ARG A 192 -7.55 27.41 -11.93
CA ARG A 192 -7.48 28.83 -12.26
C ARG A 192 -7.32 29.62 -10.98
N SER A 193 -6.52 30.67 -11.05
CA SER A 193 -6.42 31.67 -10.00
C SER A 193 -6.45 33.06 -10.61
N LYS A 194 -7.06 33.99 -9.88
CA LYS A 194 -7.02 35.41 -10.18
C LYS A 194 -6.76 36.17 -8.89
N GLY A 195 -5.92 37.18 -8.95
CA GLY A 195 -5.53 37.90 -7.74
C GLY A 195 -4.80 39.18 -8.05
N ALA A 196 -4.23 39.75 -7.01
CA ALA A 196 -3.27 40.83 -7.11
C ALA A 196 -2.27 40.75 -5.97
N TYR A 197 -1.04 41.19 -6.22
CA TYR A 197 -0.03 41.36 -5.19
C TYR A 197 0.46 42.82 -5.17
N SER A 198 0.90 43.30 -4.02
CA SER A 198 1.44 44.63 -3.83
C SER A 198 2.90 44.69 -4.31
N ASP A 199 3.18 45.58 -5.25
CA ASP A 199 4.53 45.95 -5.67
C ASP A 199 4.79 47.44 -5.40
N VAL A 200 6.02 47.92 -5.61
CA VAL A 200 6.39 49.34 -5.44
C VAL A 200 5.58 50.29 -6.33
N ALA A 201 5.04 49.79 -7.44
CA ALA A 201 4.18 50.53 -8.36
C ALA A 201 2.67 50.44 -8.02
N GLY A 202 2.31 49.78 -6.91
CA GLY A 202 0.94 49.50 -6.51
C GLY A 202 0.55 48.04 -6.74
N MET A 203 -0.75 47.76 -6.72
CA MET A 203 -1.27 46.41 -6.90
C MET A 203 -1.09 45.94 -8.35
N ILE A 204 -0.40 44.82 -8.54
CA ILE A 204 -0.24 44.17 -9.84
C ILE A 204 -1.24 43.01 -9.93
N PRO A 205 -2.29 43.12 -10.77
CA PRO A 205 -3.23 42.03 -10.96
C PRO A 205 -2.56 40.88 -11.71
N PHE A 206 -2.96 39.64 -11.41
CA PHE A 206 -2.50 38.47 -12.14
C PHE A 206 -3.63 37.48 -12.38
N THR A 207 -3.44 36.65 -13.40
CA THR A 207 -4.22 35.42 -13.60
C THR A 207 -3.26 34.25 -13.79
N GLU A 208 -3.64 33.09 -13.29
CA GLU A 208 -2.86 31.87 -13.40
C GLU A 208 -3.77 30.70 -13.80
N ARG A 209 -3.25 29.82 -14.65
CA ARG A 209 -3.98 28.69 -15.21
C ARG A 209 -3.08 27.47 -15.33
N GLU A 210 -3.53 26.35 -14.77
CA GLU A 210 -2.94 25.03 -14.92
C GLU A 210 -3.96 24.12 -15.62
N GLU A 211 -3.60 23.56 -16.78
CA GLU A 211 -4.45 22.65 -17.54
C GLU A 211 -3.65 21.40 -17.92
N ALA A 212 -4.16 20.22 -17.60
CA ALA A 212 -3.59 18.97 -18.06
C ALA A 212 -4.68 18.01 -18.51
N THR A 213 -4.48 17.39 -19.66
CA THR A 213 -5.33 16.30 -20.15
C THR A 213 -4.42 15.15 -20.54
N ARG A 214 -4.72 13.95 -20.04
CA ARG A 214 -4.03 12.72 -20.39
C ARG A 214 -5.07 11.66 -20.69
N SER A 215 -4.99 11.05 -21.87
CA SER A 215 -5.91 10.00 -22.30
C SER A 215 -5.16 8.94 -23.07
N ASP A 216 -4.10 8.37 -22.50
CA ASP A 216 -3.15 7.54 -23.25
C ASP A 216 -2.63 6.34 -22.45
N SER A 217 -2.13 5.36 -23.22
CA SER A 217 -1.34 4.21 -22.78
C SER A 217 0.15 4.54 -22.57
N ASP A 218 0.48 5.81 -22.35
CA ASP A 218 1.83 6.26 -21.95
C ASP A 218 2.41 5.31 -20.93
N PRO A 219 3.71 4.95 -20.98
CA PRO A 219 4.29 3.81 -20.29
C PRO A 219 3.76 3.67 -18.87
N THR A 220 2.76 2.80 -18.73
CA THR A 220 1.99 2.61 -17.51
C THR A 220 2.73 1.70 -16.54
N PHE A 221 3.99 1.36 -16.83
CA PHE A 221 4.82 0.47 -16.04
C PHE A 221 4.77 0.84 -14.56
N MET A 222 5.11 2.10 -14.23
CA MET A 222 5.08 2.56 -12.84
C MET A 222 3.66 2.55 -12.24
N GLN A 223 2.63 2.80 -13.06
CA GLN A 223 1.25 2.70 -12.59
C GLN A 223 0.89 1.25 -12.27
N CYS A 224 1.22 0.30 -13.14
CA CYS A 224 0.99 -1.14 -12.93
C CYS A 224 1.64 -1.59 -11.62
N PHE A 225 2.96 -1.41 -11.48
CA PHE A 225 3.69 -1.91 -10.31
C PHE A 225 3.33 -1.20 -8.99
N SER A 226 2.74 -0.01 -9.06
CA SER A 226 2.22 0.65 -7.86
C SER A 226 0.96 -0.01 -7.28
N GLN A 227 0.32 -0.91 -8.03
CA GLN A 227 -0.91 -1.57 -7.60
C GLN A 227 -0.58 -2.87 -6.88
N GLN A 228 -0.87 -2.89 -5.58
CA GLN A 228 -0.96 -4.12 -4.80
C GLN A 228 -2.31 -4.11 -4.10
N THR A 229 -3.05 -5.20 -4.21
CA THR A 229 -4.37 -5.34 -3.59
C THR A 229 -4.51 -6.74 -3.03
N VAL A 230 -5.03 -6.85 -1.82
CA VAL A 230 -5.38 -8.12 -1.21
C VAL A 230 -6.90 -8.19 -1.14
N TYR A 231 -7.48 -9.23 -1.73
CA TYR A 231 -8.91 -9.44 -1.74
C TYR A 231 -9.30 -10.48 -0.69
N ASP A 232 -10.17 -10.08 0.22
CA ASP A 232 -10.77 -10.94 1.23
C ASP A 232 -11.97 -11.70 0.65
N LEU A 233 -11.81 -13.01 0.47
CA LEU A 233 -12.83 -13.89 -0.10
C LEU A 233 -14.09 -14.00 0.76
N VAL A 234 -13.98 -13.78 2.07
CA VAL A 234 -15.08 -13.93 3.03
C VAL A 234 -15.84 -12.62 3.15
N ASP A 235 -15.15 -11.53 3.43
CA ASP A 235 -15.78 -10.21 3.65
C ASP A 235 -16.06 -9.45 2.35
N GLN A 236 -15.51 -9.92 1.22
CA GLN A 236 -15.56 -9.23 -0.08
C GLN A 236 -15.01 -7.81 0.00
N LYS A 237 -13.89 -7.67 0.71
CA LYS A 237 -13.17 -6.41 0.92
C LYS A 237 -11.83 -6.42 0.20
N ILE A 238 -11.36 -5.23 -0.13
CA ILE A 238 -10.01 -4.99 -0.61
C ILE A 238 -9.18 -4.35 0.50
N HIS A 239 -7.92 -4.75 0.55
CA HIS A 239 -6.86 -4.06 1.25
C HIS A 239 -5.86 -3.54 0.21
N SER A 240 -5.45 -2.28 0.30
CA SER A 240 -4.52 -1.68 -0.66
C SER A 240 -3.59 -0.67 0.03
N TYR A 241 -2.48 -0.31 -0.61
CA TYR A 241 -1.67 0.84 -0.19
C TYR A 241 -2.32 2.20 -0.51
N GLY A 242 -3.52 2.19 -1.12
CA GLY A 242 -4.19 3.35 -1.65
C GLY A 242 -4.04 3.48 -3.16
N PHE A 243 -4.40 4.65 -3.67
CA PHE A 243 -4.36 5.04 -5.06
C PHE A 243 -3.36 6.18 -5.26
N ARG A 244 -2.34 5.93 -6.10
CA ARG A 244 -1.47 7.00 -6.59
C ARG A 244 -2.01 7.51 -7.93
N PRO A 245 -2.45 8.77 -8.03
CA PRO A 245 -2.90 9.31 -9.31
C PRO A 245 -1.71 9.35 -10.28
N PRO A 246 -1.94 9.05 -11.57
CA PRO A 246 -0.92 9.23 -12.59
C PRO A 246 -0.56 10.71 -12.72
N GLN A 247 0.72 10.99 -12.90
CA GLN A 247 1.19 12.34 -13.22
C GLN A 247 0.63 12.77 -14.57
N ALA A 248 0.13 14.01 -14.63
CA ALA A 248 -0.31 14.64 -15.87
C ALA A 248 0.64 15.79 -16.20
N ARG A 249 0.96 15.94 -17.48
CA ARG A 249 1.73 17.07 -17.99
C ARG A 249 0.82 17.95 -18.83
N GLY A 250 1.05 19.25 -18.80
CA GLY A 250 0.24 20.19 -19.55
C GLY A 250 0.67 21.64 -19.39
N LEU A 251 -0.28 22.53 -19.62
CA LEU A 251 -0.06 23.97 -19.64
C LEU A 251 0.01 24.56 -18.24
N TYR A 252 1.05 25.34 -18.00
CA TYR A 252 1.11 26.38 -16.99
C TYR A 252 1.14 27.75 -17.69
N LEU A 253 0.21 28.64 -17.33
CA LEU A 253 0.15 30.01 -17.87
C LEU A 253 -0.10 31.00 -16.73
N ARG A 254 0.78 31.99 -16.60
CA ARG A 254 0.62 33.13 -15.71
C ARG A 254 0.68 34.43 -16.49
N THR A 255 -0.33 35.29 -16.33
CA THR A 255 -0.44 36.57 -17.02
C THR A 255 -0.52 37.72 -16.02
N GLU A 256 0.32 38.73 -16.23
CA GLU A 256 0.41 40.01 -15.52
C GLU A 256 0.36 41.14 -16.59
N PRO A 257 0.07 42.42 -16.23
CA PRO A 257 -0.12 43.51 -17.21
C PRO A 257 0.98 43.68 -18.26
N TYR A 258 2.22 43.31 -17.93
CA TYR A 258 3.39 43.49 -18.80
C TYR A 258 4.24 42.21 -18.94
N ARG A 259 3.74 41.07 -18.47
CA ARG A 259 4.49 39.82 -18.43
C ARG A 259 3.57 38.63 -18.61
N GLU A 260 3.99 37.70 -19.46
CA GLU A 260 3.38 36.38 -19.57
C GLU A 260 4.48 35.33 -19.31
N THR A 261 4.18 34.37 -18.44
CA THR A 261 5.02 33.17 -18.23
C THR A 261 4.21 31.97 -18.68
N ARG A 262 4.73 31.24 -19.66
CA ARG A 262 4.06 30.10 -20.27
C ARG A 262 5.00 28.91 -20.33
N ASN A 263 4.50 27.74 -19.91
CA ASN A 263 5.15 26.46 -20.11
C ASN A 263 4.09 25.41 -20.49
N ASP A 264 4.10 24.98 -21.75
CA ASP A 264 3.13 24.01 -22.29
C ASP A 264 3.39 22.55 -21.86
N ASP A 265 4.48 22.29 -21.12
CA ASP A 265 4.90 20.95 -20.70
C ASP A 265 5.34 20.89 -19.22
N SER A 266 4.48 21.41 -18.34
CA SER A 266 4.66 21.39 -16.89
C SER A 266 4.04 20.15 -16.26
N GLU A 267 4.68 19.58 -15.24
CA GLU A 267 4.05 18.56 -14.41
C GLU A 267 2.98 19.21 -13.52
N ILE A 268 1.73 18.77 -13.66
CA ILE A 268 0.59 19.26 -12.86
C ILE A 268 0.21 18.17 -11.87
N SER A 269 0.62 18.34 -10.62
CA SER A 269 0.26 17.44 -9.51
C SER A 269 -1.19 17.61 -9.12
N GLY A 270 -1.89 16.53 -8.72
CA GLY A 270 -3.27 16.58 -8.21
C GLY A 270 -3.41 17.23 -6.82
N THR A 271 -4.64 17.44 -6.35
CA THR A 271 -4.89 18.05 -5.03
C THR A 271 -4.53 17.08 -3.91
N ALA A 272 -3.39 17.30 -3.23
CA ALA A 272 -2.82 16.36 -2.26
C ALA A 272 -3.79 15.93 -1.14
N ILE A 273 -4.48 16.89 -0.49
CA ILE A 273 -5.42 16.58 0.59
C ILE A 273 -6.61 15.72 0.12
N ALA A 274 -7.04 15.87 -1.15
CA ALA A 274 -8.07 15.03 -1.73
C ALA A 274 -7.55 13.60 -1.95
N MET A 275 -6.31 13.46 -2.41
CA MET A 275 -5.67 12.15 -2.61
C MET A 275 -5.41 11.43 -1.28
N ASP A 276 -5.04 12.14 -0.23
CA ASP A 276 -4.88 11.56 1.11
C ASP A 276 -6.20 10.97 1.63
N TRP A 277 -7.31 11.71 1.46
CA TRP A 277 -8.64 11.20 1.79
C TRP A 277 -9.02 9.99 0.94
N VAL A 278 -8.78 10.02 -0.37
CA VAL A 278 -9.02 8.87 -1.26
C VAL A 278 -8.24 7.64 -0.80
N ASN A 279 -6.96 7.81 -0.45
CA ASN A 279 -6.11 6.73 0.05
C ASN A 279 -6.66 6.13 1.33
N GLU A 280 -7.09 6.95 2.28
CA GLU A 280 -7.73 6.49 3.50
C GLU A 280 -8.97 5.64 3.20
N GLN A 281 -9.82 6.06 2.26
CA GLN A 281 -11.01 5.31 1.89
C GLN A 281 -10.69 3.96 1.22
N LEU A 282 -9.59 3.86 0.45
CA LEU A 282 -9.23 2.66 -0.31
C LEU A 282 -8.33 1.66 0.44
N ARG A 283 -7.72 2.05 1.57
CA ARG A 283 -6.88 1.14 2.37
C ARG A 283 -7.62 -0.10 2.83
N HIS A 284 -8.87 0.07 3.25
CA HIS A 284 -9.76 -0.98 3.74
C HIS A 284 -11.18 -0.71 3.27
N ALA A 285 -11.54 -1.22 2.09
CA ALA A 285 -12.81 -0.90 1.45
C ALA A 285 -13.57 -2.17 1.07
N PRO A 286 -14.91 -2.15 0.97
CA PRO A 286 -15.61 -3.17 0.19
C PRO A 286 -15.09 -3.20 -1.25
N ALA A 287 -15.28 -4.31 -1.97
CA ALA A 287 -14.81 -4.47 -3.35
C ALA A 287 -15.30 -3.38 -4.30
N SER A 288 -16.46 -2.78 -4.03
CA SER A 288 -16.96 -1.62 -4.76
C SER A 288 -17.66 -0.65 -3.83
N GLY A 289 -17.72 0.61 -4.25
CA GLY A 289 -18.42 1.63 -3.50
C GLY A 289 -18.28 3.03 -4.08
N THR A 290 -19.03 3.94 -3.47
CA THR A 290 -18.94 5.38 -3.71
C THR A 290 -18.92 6.10 -2.36
N ARG A 291 -18.08 7.12 -2.27
CA ARG A 291 -17.96 8.02 -1.12
C ARG A 291 -17.78 9.45 -1.61
N SER A 292 -18.28 10.40 -0.84
CA SER A 292 -18.06 11.82 -1.08
C SER A 292 -17.78 12.53 0.25
N THR A 293 -17.00 13.60 0.20
CA THR A 293 -16.71 14.46 1.35
C THR A 293 -16.49 15.90 0.91
N THR A 294 -16.54 16.82 1.85
CA THR A 294 -16.10 18.20 1.68
C THR A 294 -14.96 18.47 2.65
N LEU A 295 -13.77 18.72 2.11
CA LEU A 295 -12.56 19.02 2.86
C LEU A 295 -12.43 20.55 3.03
N THR A 296 -11.86 20.96 4.15
CA THR A 296 -11.42 22.36 4.30
C THR A 296 -10.18 22.59 3.42
N SER A 297 -10.15 23.74 2.74
CA SER A 297 -8.98 24.09 1.92
C SER A 297 -7.70 24.12 2.77
N PRO A 298 -6.57 23.61 2.27
CA PRO A 298 -5.34 23.54 3.05
C PRO A 298 -4.76 24.94 3.29
N ALA A 299 -3.82 25.05 4.25
CA ALA A 299 -3.07 26.26 4.57
C ALA A 299 -1.94 26.55 3.56
N GLN A 300 -2.21 26.31 2.28
CA GLN A 300 -1.31 26.48 1.14
C GLN A 300 -2.15 26.75 -0.11
N ALA A 301 -1.62 27.52 -1.05
CA ALA A 301 -2.35 27.88 -2.27
C ALA A 301 -2.63 26.63 -3.13
N LEU A 302 -3.86 26.50 -3.61
CA LEU A 302 -4.25 25.43 -4.53
C LEU A 302 -3.70 25.62 -5.95
N VAL A 303 -3.34 26.87 -6.29
CA VAL A 303 -2.79 27.27 -7.59
C VAL A 303 -1.78 28.38 -7.32
N GLY A 304 -0.59 28.25 -7.91
CA GLY A 304 0.48 29.22 -7.77
C GLY A 304 1.05 29.34 -6.37
N THR A 305 1.55 30.53 -6.06
CA THR A 305 2.21 30.83 -4.79
C THR A 305 1.42 31.88 -4.01
N ALA A 306 1.30 31.68 -2.70
CA ALA A 306 0.78 32.67 -1.78
C ALA A 306 1.93 33.37 -1.04
N THR A 307 1.70 34.62 -0.67
CA THR A 307 2.62 35.39 0.18
C THR A 307 2.71 34.77 1.58
N ALA A 308 3.83 34.98 2.27
CA ALA A 308 3.97 34.59 3.67
C ALA A 308 2.83 35.16 4.53
N ASP A 309 2.43 34.41 5.56
CA ASP A 309 1.34 34.76 6.48
C ASP A 309 -0.06 34.89 5.85
N ALA A 310 -0.24 34.41 4.61
CA ALA A 310 -1.54 34.34 3.97
C ALA A 310 -2.52 33.50 4.81
N LYS A 311 -3.74 34.00 4.92
CA LYS A 311 -4.86 33.27 5.50
C LYS A 311 -5.64 32.61 4.38
N PHE A 312 -5.94 31.34 4.54
CA PHE A 312 -6.63 30.53 3.54
C PHE A 312 -8.04 30.21 4.02
N SER A 313 -8.99 30.25 3.09
CA SER A 313 -10.38 29.83 3.31
C SER A 313 -10.92 29.19 2.03
N GLY A 314 -11.84 28.26 2.16
CA GLY A 314 -12.36 27.54 1.00
C GLY A 314 -12.79 26.14 1.32
N LYS A 315 -13.30 25.46 0.31
CA LYS A 315 -13.81 24.09 0.41
C LYS A 315 -13.44 23.29 -0.84
N ILE A 316 -13.20 22.01 -0.64
CA ILE A 316 -12.86 21.06 -1.70
C ILE A 316 -13.81 19.88 -1.59
N ASP A 317 -14.70 19.74 -2.56
CA ASP A 317 -15.58 18.59 -2.68
C ASP A 317 -14.86 17.47 -3.42
N VAL A 318 -14.85 16.28 -2.83
CA VAL A 318 -14.21 15.09 -3.39
C VAL A 318 -15.26 14.00 -3.51
N THR A 319 -15.34 13.35 -4.67
CA THR A 319 -16.13 12.15 -4.89
C THR A 319 -15.23 11.05 -5.40
N LEU A 320 -15.31 9.89 -4.78
CA LEU A 320 -14.58 8.68 -5.10
C LEU A 320 -15.58 7.58 -5.42
N SER A 321 -15.40 6.92 -6.56
CA SER A 321 -16.05 5.65 -6.88
C SER A 321 -15.00 4.61 -7.23
N TRP A 322 -15.18 3.39 -6.77
CA TRP A 322 -14.25 2.30 -7.06
C TRP A 322 -14.98 0.99 -7.27
N LYS A 323 -14.33 0.10 -8.01
CA LYS A 323 -14.75 -1.28 -8.22
C LYS A 323 -13.53 -2.16 -8.45
N PHE A 324 -13.41 -3.23 -7.67
CA PHE A 324 -12.47 -4.31 -7.83
C PHE A 324 -13.23 -5.56 -8.23
N ASP A 325 -12.84 -6.16 -9.36
CA ASP A 325 -13.33 -7.45 -9.84
C ASP A 325 -12.17 -8.45 -9.73
N PRO A 326 -12.25 -9.48 -8.87
CA PRO A 326 -11.15 -10.42 -8.66
C PRO A 326 -10.87 -11.36 -9.86
N GLY A 327 -11.81 -11.50 -10.80
CA GLY A 327 -11.69 -12.44 -11.93
C GLY A 327 -11.95 -13.90 -11.57
#